data_AF-A0A0A1VWQ9-F1
#
_entry.id   AF-A0A0A1VWQ9-F1
#
_cell.length_a   1.000
_cell.length_b   1.000
_cell.length_c   1.000
_cell.angle_alpha   90.00
_cell.angle_beta   90.00
_cell.angle_gamma   90.00
#
_symmetry.space_group_name_H-M   'P 1'
#
loop_
_entity.id
_entity.type
_entity.pdbx_description
1 polymer ?
#
loop_
_entity_poly.entity_id
_entity_poly.type
_entity_poly.pdbx_seq_one_letter_code
_entity_poly.pdbx_strand_id
1 'polypeptide(L)' 'MQPGQDKKEDYHYSREGVQALFMFFDPHRGWRRGSNRDSRTRIDWAEEIRQLKEKTKVFRVC' A
#
# COMPACT_ATOMS: atom_id res chain seq x y z
N MET A 1 -18.12 -36.74 -8.85
CA MET A 1 -18.04 -35.76 -9.96
C MET A 1 -18.81 -36.37 -11.13
N GLN A 2 -19.89 -35.73 -11.59
CA GLN A 2 -20.65 -36.22 -12.73
C GLN A 2 -19.98 -35.74 -14.03
N PRO A 3 -19.94 -36.55 -15.11
CA PRO A 3 -19.40 -36.11 -16.39
C PRO A 3 -20.22 -34.93 -16.93
N GLY A 4 -19.56 -33.82 -17.31
CA GLY A 4 -20.21 -32.64 -17.90
C GLY A 4 -20.50 -31.49 -16.94
N GLN A 5 -20.08 -31.59 -15.67
CA GLN A 5 -20.05 -30.43 -14.77
C GLN A 5 -18.61 -30.00 -14.55
N ASP A 6 -18.28 -28.79 -15.03
CA ASP A 6 -17.02 -28.13 -14.69
C ASP A 6 -16.93 -27.94 -13.18
N LYS A 7 -15.73 -28.20 -12.64
CA LYS A 7 -15.44 -28.06 -11.22
C LYS A 7 -15.63 -26.58 -10.84
N LYS A 8 -16.67 -26.27 -10.07
CA LYS A 8 -16.83 -24.95 -9.44
C LYS A 8 -15.80 -24.81 -8.34
N GLU A 9 -14.87 -23.88 -8.51
CA GLU A 9 -13.94 -23.48 -7.46
C GLU A 9 -14.46 -22.20 -6.81
N ASP A 10 -14.73 -22.27 -5.51
CA ASP A 10 -15.11 -21.09 -4.72
C ASP A 10 -13.87 -20.22 -4.50
N TYR A 11 -13.95 -18.94 -4.86
CA TYR A 11 -12.91 -17.95 -4.61
C TYR A 11 -12.73 -17.75 -3.10
N HIS A 12 -11.82 -18.52 -2.51
CA HIS A 12 -11.42 -18.32 -1.12
C HIS A 12 -10.47 -17.13 -1.06
N TYR A 13 -10.80 -16.15 -0.23
CA TYR A 13 -9.90 -15.05 0.08
C TYR A 13 -8.72 -15.58 0.91
N SER A 14 -7.54 -15.64 0.29
CA SER A 14 -6.28 -15.83 1.00
C SER A 14 -5.72 -14.46 1.41
N ARG A 15 -5.41 -14.30 2.70
CA ARG A 15 -4.76 -13.09 3.20
C ARG A 15 -3.25 -13.31 3.20
N GLU A 16 -2.56 -12.73 2.22
CA GLU A 16 -1.10 -12.87 2.02
C GLU A 16 -0.24 -12.14 3.07
N GLY A 17 -0.85 -11.44 4.04
CA GLY A 17 -0.13 -10.79 5.14
C GLY A 17 -0.67 -9.41 5.53
N VAL A 18 0.14 -8.67 6.28
CA VAL A 18 -0.13 -7.29 6.70
C VAL A 18 1.12 -6.45 6.47
N GLN A 19 0.93 -5.27 5.89
CA GLN A 19 1.98 -4.27 5.79
C GLN A 19 1.52 -2.95 6.42
N ALA A 20 2.49 -2.17 6.89
CA ALA A 20 2.28 -0.81 7.35
C ALA A 20 2.26 0.15 6.16
N LEU A 21 1.13 0.83 5.96
CA LEU A 21 1.00 1.89 4.98
C LEU A 21 1.26 3.24 5.66
N PHE A 22 2.24 3.98 5.15
CA PHE A 22 2.49 5.37 5.50
C PHE A 22 1.93 6.28 4.41
N MET A 23 1.15 7.28 4.81
CA MET A 23 0.54 8.23 3.90
C MET A 23 0.80 9.66 4.36
N PHE A 24 1.37 10.46 3.47
CA PHE A 24 1.56 11.89 3.64
C PHE A 24 0.75 12.63 2.59
N PHE A 25 0.12 13.73 2.98
CA PHE A 25 -0.69 14.50 2.05
C PHE A 25 -0.70 15.98 2.43
N ASP A 26 -0.90 16.81 1.42
CA ASP A 26 -1.14 18.24 1.56
C ASP A 26 -2.42 18.56 0.80
N PRO A 27 -3.54 18.77 1.51
CA PRO A 27 -4.83 19.00 0.86
C PRO A 27 -4.85 20.35 0.12
N HIS A 28 -4.07 21.33 0.56
CA HIS A 28 -4.04 22.65 -0.08
C HIS A 28 -3.30 22.62 -1.41
N ARG A 29 -2.21 21.85 -1.48
CA ARG A 29 -1.44 21.67 -2.72
C ARG A 29 -1.92 20.49 -3.59
N GLY A 30 -2.91 19.75 -3.13
CA GLY A 30 -3.55 18.67 -3.88
C GLY A 30 -2.63 17.47 -4.14
N TRP A 31 -1.81 17.08 -3.16
CA TRP A 31 -0.93 15.92 -3.33
C TRP A 31 -0.96 14.93 -2.17
N ARG A 32 -0.62 13.69 -2.50
CA ARG A 32 -0.39 12.61 -1.55
C ARG A 32 0.77 11.73 -1.97
N ARG A 33 1.43 11.13 -1.00
CA ARG A 33 2.48 10.12 -1.14
C ARG A 33 2.12 8.95 -0.25
N GLY A 34 2.01 7.76 -0.83
CA GLY A 34 1.87 6.50 -0.11
C GLY A 34 3.13 5.66 -0.23
N SER A 35 3.50 4.97 0.83
CA SER A 35 4.59 3.99 0.89
C SER A 35 4.21 2.83 1.81
N ASN A 36 4.66 1.63 1.50
CA ASN A 36 4.44 0.44 2.32
C ASN A 36 5.75 0.01 3.01
N ARG A 37 5.61 -0.63 4.16
CA ARG A 37 6.70 -1.21 4.96
C ARG A 37 6.23 -2.51 5.60
N ASP A 38 7.17 -3.40 5.87
CA ASP A 38 6.87 -4.65 6.57
C ASP A 38 6.59 -4.40 8.06
N SER A 39 7.13 -3.32 8.63
CA SER A 39 6.94 -2.92 10.03
C SER A 39 6.56 -1.45 10.21
N ARG A 40 6.12 -1.11 11.42
CA ARG A 40 5.78 0.27 11.84
C ARG A 40 6.64 0.69 13.03
N THR A 41 7.95 0.72 12.84
CA THR A 41 8.92 1.13 13.87
C THR A 41 9.23 2.64 13.78
N ARG A 42 9.95 3.17 14.79
CA ARG A 42 10.46 4.56 14.74
C ARG A 42 11.52 4.75 13.66
N ILE A 43 12.26 3.69 13.33
CA ILE A 43 13.26 3.71 12.25
C ILE A 43 12.55 3.83 10.91
N ASP A 44 11.49 3.03 10.69
CA ASP A 44 10.66 3.13 9.49
C ASP A 44 10.09 4.55 9.32
N TRP A 45 9.59 5.13 10.41
CA TRP A 45 9.11 6.52 10.40
C TRP A 45 10.20 7.53 10.04
N ALA A 46 11.40 7.41 10.64
CA ALA A 46 12.51 8.31 10.34
C ALA A 46 12.93 8.23 8.86
N GLU A 47 12.94 7.03 8.27
CA GLU A 47 13.18 6.83 6.85
C GLU A 47 12.08 7.44 5.98
N GLU A 48 10.81 7.30 6.34
CA GLU A 48 9.72 7.95 5.61
C GLU A 48 9.85 9.48 5.61
N ILE A 49 10.21 10.08 6.76
CA ILE A 49 10.46 11.52 6.87
C ILE A 49 11.68 11.94 6.05
N ARG A 50 12.75 11.14 6.04
CA ARG A 50 13.92 11.37 5.20
C ARG A 50 13.54 11.39 3.72
N GLN A 51 12.79 10.38 3.28
CA GLN A 51 12.32 10.29 1.89
C GLN A 51 11.37 11.42 1.51
N LEU A 52 10.52 11.87 2.43
CA LEU A 52 9.63 13.01 2.21
C LEU A 52 10.43 14.29 1.93
N LYS A 53 11.55 14.51 2.62
CA LYS A 53 12.43 15.67 2.42
C LYS A 53 13.27 15.56 1.14
N GLU A 54 13.91 14.42 0.90
CA GLU A 54 14.85 14.23 -0.21
C GLU A 54 14.16 14.04 -1.56
N LYS A 55 13.09 13.25 -1.58
CA LYS A 55 12.39 12.84 -2.80
C LYS A 55 11.02 13.47 -2.83
N THR A 56 10.99 14.80 -2.94
CA THR A 56 9.78 15.57 -3.28
C THR A 56 9.45 15.34 -4.78
N LYS A 57 9.23 14.08 -5.18
CA LYS A 57 8.47 13.75 -6.39
C LYS A 57 7.05 13.55 -5.96
N VAL A 58 6.35 14.67 -5.96
CA VAL A 58 4.96 14.79 -5.58
C VAL A 58 4.12 14.23 -6.72
N PHE A 59 3.53 13.06 -6.53
CA PHE A 59 2.54 12.56 -7.48
C PHE A 59 1.29 13.42 -7.34
N ARG A 60 1.10 14.36 -8.29
CA ARG A 60 -0.20 15.01 -8.50
C ARG A 60 -1.16 13.93 -8.98
N VAL A 61 -2.21 13.70 -8.20
CA VAL A 61 -3.38 12.99 -8.71
C VAL A 61 -4.11 14.00 -9.59
N CYS A 62 -4.13 13.75 -10.90
CA CYS A 62 -5.21 14.26 -11.76
C CYS A 62 -6.50 13.50 -11.42
#